data_AF-A0A9E5HUL2-F1
#
_entry.id   AF-A0A9E5HUL2-F1
#
_cell.length_a   1.000
_cell.length_b   1.000
_cell.length_c   1.000
_cell.angle_alpha   90.00
_cell.angle_beta   90.00
_cell.angle_gamma   90.00
#
_symmetry.space_group_name_H-M   'P 1'
#
loop_
_entity.id
_entity.type
_entity.pdbx_description
1 polymer ?
#
loop_
_entity_poly.entity_id
_entity_poly.type
_entity_poly.pdbx_seq_one_letter_code
_entity_poly.pdbx_strand_id
1 'polypeptide(L)'
;VYGDHLTVAKDPVSKMKWEEFLSREAAFLKEVRATGKYKGSDESLAKLSYLLNPDLSKPGNKVKASSQNFHPRHQKPEYAIDDRVDTKYLNRDGNGSGLTMFTLKGIINGISLTSAEDQPGRDPKSYKLEGSTDHKTFTLISEGDVPSFTKRKQKREILFENNQSFTTYRLTFPKLSDVYAKVMQIAEIELLKKHVATKDDLLARAQQLNTERIQGEKNYLTTTLIARDLPEDRKRVTKVLERGEYDKPIGKPLNPGVFSVLGEMEAGSPSNRLGLANWITSDDQPLTARVLVNRFWLMVFGEGLVRTPEEFGLQGEHPTHPELLDWLAVDFRENGWDLK
;
A
#
# COMPACT_ATOMS: atom_id res chain seq x y z
N VAL A 1 14.96 3.84 1.79
CA VAL A 1 14.16 3.67 3.03
C VAL A 1 14.47 2.28 3.54
N TYR A 2 15.08 2.18 4.72
CA TYR A 2 15.45 0.89 5.34
C TYR A 2 14.23 0.40 6.14
N GLY A 3 13.72 -0.79 5.84
CA GLY A 3 12.58 -1.39 6.53
C GLY A 3 11.45 -1.78 5.58
N ASP A 4 10.90 -2.99 5.76
CA ASP A 4 9.64 -3.39 5.14
C ASP A 4 8.48 -2.79 5.93
N HIS A 5 7.30 -2.75 5.33
CA HIS A 5 6.08 -2.27 5.98
C HIS A 5 5.04 -3.37 6.05
N LEU A 6 4.31 -3.43 7.15
CA LEU A 6 3.15 -4.30 7.31
C LEU A 6 1.93 -3.44 7.67
N THR A 7 0.82 -3.67 6.99
CA THR A 7 -0.47 -3.10 7.36
C THR A 7 -1.16 -4.03 8.35
N VAL A 8 -1.44 -3.53 9.54
CA VAL A 8 -2.05 -4.27 10.65
C VAL A 8 -3.23 -3.50 11.22
N ALA A 9 -4.11 -4.17 11.96
CA ALA A 9 -5.14 -3.49 12.72
C ALA A 9 -4.51 -2.58 13.80
N LYS A 10 -5.12 -1.41 14.04
CA LYS A 10 -4.65 -0.42 15.02
C LYS A 10 -4.68 -0.92 16.46
N ASP A 11 -5.67 -1.72 16.79
CA ASP A 11 -5.97 -2.22 18.13
C ASP A 11 -6.89 -3.46 18.04
N PRO A 12 -7.11 -4.22 19.12
CA PRO A 12 -7.96 -5.42 19.10
C PRO A 12 -9.41 -5.17 18.66
N VAL A 13 -9.99 -4.02 18.97
CA VAL A 13 -11.36 -3.66 18.55
C VAL A 13 -11.39 -3.38 17.05
N SER A 14 -10.41 -2.63 16.55
CA SER A 14 -10.22 -2.41 15.10
C SER A 14 -9.99 -3.71 14.34
N LYS A 15 -9.25 -4.68 14.93
CA LYS A 15 -9.06 -6.02 14.35
C LYS A 15 -10.39 -6.74 14.20
N MET A 16 -11.18 -6.82 15.26
CA MET A 16 -12.49 -7.46 15.25
C MET A 16 -13.43 -6.84 14.21
N LYS A 17 -13.51 -5.51 14.15
CA LYS A 17 -14.34 -4.78 13.16
C LYS A 17 -13.89 -5.04 11.73
N TRP A 18 -12.59 -5.08 11.49
CA TRP A 18 -12.04 -5.36 10.17
C TRP A 18 -12.32 -6.81 9.74
N GLU A 19 -12.16 -7.78 10.65
CA GLU A 19 -12.49 -9.19 10.40
C GLU A 19 -13.99 -9.40 10.14
N GLU A 20 -14.86 -8.71 10.87
CA GLU A 20 -16.31 -8.71 10.62
C GLU A 20 -16.65 -8.17 9.23
N PHE A 21 -16.03 -7.05 8.83
CA PHE A 21 -16.18 -6.50 7.49
C PHE A 21 -15.74 -7.50 6.42
N LEU A 22 -14.55 -8.12 6.57
CA LEU A 22 -14.02 -9.11 5.63
C LEU A 22 -14.97 -10.33 5.49
N SER A 23 -15.58 -10.76 6.59
CA SER A 23 -16.59 -11.83 6.57
C SER A 23 -17.83 -11.44 5.74
N ARG A 24 -18.33 -10.21 5.94
CA ARG A 24 -19.46 -9.66 5.15
C ARG A 24 -19.12 -9.52 3.67
N GLU A 25 -17.93 -9.00 3.35
CA GLU A 25 -17.44 -8.91 1.97
C GLU A 25 -17.38 -10.31 1.32
N ALA A 26 -16.79 -11.28 2.00
CA ALA A 26 -16.68 -12.65 1.49
C ALA A 26 -18.04 -13.30 1.24
N ALA A 27 -18.99 -13.12 2.17
CA ALA A 27 -20.36 -13.61 2.03
C ALA A 27 -21.07 -12.98 0.83
N PHE A 28 -20.97 -11.66 0.68
CA PHE A 28 -21.55 -10.94 -0.46
C PHE A 28 -20.94 -11.36 -1.79
N LEU A 29 -19.62 -11.49 -1.88
CA LEU A 29 -18.97 -11.94 -3.13
C LEU A 29 -19.37 -13.37 -3.48
N LYS A 30 -19.62 -14.24 -2.49
CA LYS A 30 -20.18 -15.58 -2.72
C LYS A 30 -21.61 -15.53 -3.27
N GLU A 31 -22.45 -14.64 -2.74
CA GLU A 31 -23.81 -14.37 -3.26
C GLU A 31 -23.76 -13.92 -4.73
N VAL A 32 -22.92 -12.94 -5.05
CA VAL A 32 -22.75 -12.43 -6.42
C VAL A 32 -22.34 -13.55 -7.39
N ARG A 33 -21.35 -14.37 -7.00
CA ARG A 33 -20.90 -15.52 -7.81
C ARG A 33 -22.03 -16.51 -8.08
N ALA A 34 -22.85 -16.82 -7.07
CA ALA A 34 -23.95 -17.77 -7.19
C ALA A 34 -25.00 -17.34 -8.21
N THR A 35 -25.19 -16.04 -8.41
CA THR A 35 -26.15 -15.54 -9.42
C THR A 35 -25.71 -15.80 -10.87
N GLY A 36 -24.40 -15.95 -11.11
CA GLY A 36 -23.84 -16.05 -12.46
C GLY A 36 -24.06 -14.82 -13.35
N LYS A 37 -24.62 -13.72 -12.80
CA LYS A 37 -24.97 -12.49 -13.53
C LYS A 37 -23.74 -11.70 -13.96
N TYR A 38 -22.71 -11.71 -13.13
CA TYR A 38 -21.42 -11.06 -13.37
C TYR A 38 -20.36 -12.15 -13.50
N LYS A 39 -19.79 -12.37 -14.70
CA LYS A 39 -18.76 -13.40 -14.99
C LYS A 39 -17.48 -12.75 -15.53
N GLY A 40 -16.32 -13.11 -14.97
CA GLY A 40 -14.99 -12.65 -15.41
C GLY A 40 -13.94 -12.61 -14.29
N SER A 41 -12.80 -11.96 -14.54
CA SER A 41 -11.70 -11.72 -13.60
C SER A 41 -12.04 -10.73 -12.45
N ASP A 42 -13.33 -10.52 -12.16
CA ASP A 42 -13.88 -9.31 -11.53
C ASP A 42 -14.69 -9.57 -10.27
N GLU A 43 -14.19 -10.42 -9.38
CA GLU A 43 -14.87 -10.79 -8.14
C GLU A 43 -14.41 -9.96 -6.93
N SER A 44 -14.11 -8.68 -7.13
CA SER A 44 -13.83 -7.77 -6.02
C SER A 44 -14.88 -6.67 -5.94
N LEU A 45 -15.14 -6.19 -4.72
CA LEU A 45 -16.07 -5.08 -4.47
C LEU A 45 -15.76 -3.86 -5.33
N ALA A 46 -14.48 -3.54 -5.51
CA ALA A 46 -14.04 -2.40 -6.31
C ALA A 46 -14.46 -2.53 -7.78
N LYS A 47 -14.35 -3.72 -8.37
CA LYS A 47 -14.68 -3.95 -9.78
C LYS A 47 -16.18 -3.98 -10.03
N LEU A 48 -16.94 -4.62 -9.15
CA LEU A 48 -18.41 -4.58 -9.19
C LEU A 48 -18.92 -3.14 -9.03
N SER A 49 -18.39 -2.40 -8.05
CA SER A 49 -18.70 -0.97 -7.88
C SER A 49 -18.35 -0.14 -9.12
N TYR A 50 -17.33 -0.52 -9.88
CA TYR A 50 -16.92 0.21 -11.08
C TYR A 50 -17.91 0.07 -12.25
N LEU A 51 -18.73 -0.98 -12.28
CA LEU A 51 -19.71 -1.20 -13.35
C LEU A 51 -20.82 -0.13 -13.39
N LEU A 52 -21.14 0.47 -12.24
CA LEU A 52 -22.08 1.60 -12.14
C LEU A 52 -21.45 2.95 -12.41
N ASN A 53 -20.12 3.04 -12.39
CA ASN A 53 -19.45 4.32 -12.49
C ASN A 53 -19.46 4.79 -13.96
N PRO A 54 -20.12 5.91 -14.29
CA PRO A 54 -20.22 6.39 -15.66
C PRO A 54 -18.88 6.88 -16.20
N ASP A 55 -17.96 7.27 -15.31
CA ASP A 55 -16.66 7.80 -15.69
C ASP A 55 -15.58 6.69 -15.65
N LEU A 56 -14.78 6.64 -16.71
CA LEU A 56 -13.68 5.69 -16.90
C LEU A 56 -12.35 6.24 -16.33
N SER A 57 -12.16 7.56 -16.25
CA SER A 57 -10.92 8.22 -15.80
C SER A 57 -10.96 8.53 -14.30
N LYS A 58 -10.49 7.60 -13.48
CA LYS A 58 -10.59 7.70 -12.01
C LYS A 58 -9.38 8.37 -11.34
N PRO A 59 -9.57 8.96 -10.15
CA PRO A 59 -8.46 9.38 -9.31
C PRO A 59 -7.43 8.25 -9.12
N GLY A 60 -6.16 8.57 -9.34
CA GLY A 60 -5.06 7.61 -9.27
C GLY A 60 -4.79 6.81 -10.54
N ASN A 61 -5.61 6.96 -11.61
CA ASN A 61 -5.20 6.52 -12.94
C ASN A 61 -3.92 7.26 -13.35
N LYS A 62 -3.04 6.56 -14.08
CA LYS A 62 -1.83 7.18 -14.59
C LYS A 62 -2.23 8.22 -15.64
N VAL A 63 -1.64 9.41 -15.56
CA VAL A 63 -1.83 10.48 -16.54
C VAL A 63 -0.48 11.00 -16.99
N LYS A 64 -0.37 11.35 -18.27
CA LYS A 64 0.81 12.00 -18.84
C LYS A 64 0.38 13.28 -19.55
N ALA A 65 0.86 14.43 -19.09
CA ALA A 65 0.69 15.69 -19.80
C ALA A 65 1.30 15.64 -21.22
N SER A 66 0.77 16.45 -22.13
CA SER A 66 1.31 16.60 -23.50
C SER A 66 2.76 17.10 -23.52
N SER A 67 3.17 17.83 -22.48
CA SER A 67 4.52 18.36 -22.28
C SER A 67 4.85 18.44 -20.78
N GLN A 68 6.08 18.84 -20.44
CA GLN A 68 6.48 19.11 -19.06
C GLN A 68 6.22 20.56 -18.61
N ASN A 69 5.57 21.38 -19.45
CA ASN A 69 5.34 22.80 -19.18
C ASN A 69 4.11 23.04 -18.28
N PHE A 70 4.02 22.31 -17.18
CA PHE A 70 2.99 22.44 -16.15
C PHE A 70 3.63 22.66 -14.77
N HIS A 71 2.84 23.04 -13.75
CA HIS A 71 3.40 23.20 -12.42
C HIS A 71 3.67 21.83 -11.78
N PRO A 72 4.92 21.47 -11.41
CA PRO A 72 5.28 20.11 -10.99
C PRO A 72 4.79 19.70 -9.59
N ARG A 73 4.05 20.57 -8.89
CA ARG A 73 3.61 20.38 -7.49
C ARG A 73 2.13 20.70 -7.28
N HIS A 74 1.63 21.78 -7.88
CA HIS A 74 0.31 22.31 -7.52
C HIS A 74 -0.71 22.38 -8.66
N GLN A 75 -0.40 21.96 -9.89
CA GLN A 75 -1.34 21.98 -11.03
C GLN A 75 -0.96 20.91 -12.07
N LYS A 76 -0.82 19.67 -11.59
CA LYS A 76 -0.30 18.54 -12.39
C LYS A 76 -1.42 17.90 -13.24
N PRO A 77 -1.10 17.12 -14.28
CA PRO A 77 -2.12 16.45 -15.09
C PRO A 77 -3.05 15.51 -14.31
N GLU A 78 -2.62 14.98 -13.17
CA GLU A 78 -3.45 14.13 -12.31
C GLU A 78 -4.62 14.90 -11.68
N TYR A 79 -4.50 16.22 -11.53
CA TYR A 79 -5.58 17.07 -11.01
C TYR A 79 -6.70 17.29 -12.01
N ALA A 80 -6.56 16.81 -13.24
CA ALA A 80 -7.64 16.84 -14.22
C ALA A 80 -8.60 15.64 -14.09
N ILE A 81 -8.32 14.68 -13.21
CA ILE A 81 -9.11 13.45 -13.04
C ILE A 81 -9.20 13.04 -11.56
N ASP A 82 -9.08 14.00 -10.66
CA ASP A 82 -8.99 13.75 -9.22
C ASP A 82 -10.36 13.83 -8.50
N ASP A 83 -11.45 13.94 -9.26
CA ASP A 83 -12.83 14.14 -8.80
C ASP A 83 -12.99 15.43 -7.94
N ARG A 84 -12.09 16.42 -8.06
CA ARG A 84 -12.14 17.67 -7.28
C ARG A 84 -12.16 18.91 -8.17
N VAL A 85 -13.30 19.59 -8.16
CA VAL A 85 -13.49 20.85 -8.93
C VAL A 85 -12.73 22.07 -8.37
N ASP A 86 -12.02 21.91 -7.25
CA ASP A 86 -11.23 22.97 -6.60
C ASP A 86 -9.73 22.90 -6.96
N THR A 87 -9.30 21.79 -7.56
CA THR A 87 -7.96 21.64 -8.13
C THR A 87 -8.05 21.85 -9.65
N LYS A 88 -6.90 22.04 -10.28
CA LYS A 88 -6.83 22.19 -11.73
C LYS A 88 -5.54 21.65 -12.30
N TYR A 89 -5.63 21.14 -13.51
CA TYR A 89 -4.48 20.99 -14.39
C TYR A 89 -4.27 22.28 -15.18
N LEU A 90 -3.02 22.75 -15.22
CA LEU A 90 -2.62 23.93 -15.96
C LEU A 90 -1.40 23.62 -16.82
N ASN A 91 -1.47 23.92 -18.12
CA ASN A 91 -0.36 23.74 -19.06
C ASN A 91 -0.01 25.07 -19.75
N ARG A 92 1.26 25.47 -19.66
CA ARG A 92 1.81 26.73 -20.18
C ARG A 92 2.13 26.71 -21.67
N ASP A 93 1.87 25.61 -22.37
CA ASP A 93 1.88 25.60 -23.83
C ASP A 93 0.61 26.23 -24.42
N GLY A 94 -0.48 26.30 -23.66
CA GLY A 94 -1.73 26.88 -24.12
C GLY A 94 -2.40 26.05 -25.21
N ASN A 95 -2.58 26.64 -26.40
CA ASN A 95 -3.17 25.97 -27.56
C ASN A 95 -2.38 24.70 -27.94
N GLY A 96 -3.10 23.60 -28.19
CA GLY A 96 -2.50 22.31 -28.53
C GLY A 96 -1.99 21.51 -27.32
N SER A 97 -2.13 22.04 -26.09
CA SER A 97 -1.83 21.27 -24.88
C SER A 97 -2.95 20.29 -24.53
N GLY A 98 -2.64 19.33 -23.67
CA GLY A 98 -3.59 18.31 -23.24
C GLY A 98 -2.92 17.25 -22.38
N LEU A 99 -3.51 16.05 -22.36
CA LEU A 99 -3.03 14.94 -21.56
C LEU A 99 -3.43 13.58 -22.14
N THR A 100 -2.74 12.55 -21.70
CA THR A 100 -2.99 11.14 -22.02
C THR A 100 -3.34 10.40 -20.74
N MET A 101 -4.54 9.83 -20.68
CA MET A 101 -5.06 9.03 -19.56
C MET A 101 -4.89 7.54 -19.86
N PHE A 102 -4.45 6.78 -18.87
CA PHE A 102 -4.31 5.32 -18.96
C PHE A 102 -5.37 4.69 -18.05
N THR A 103 -6.31 3.97 -18.66
CA THR A 103 -7.51 3.46 -17.99
C THR A 103 -7.66 1.96 -18.20
N LEU A 104 -8.66 1.37 -17.53
CA LEU A 104 -9.13 0.04 -17.90
C LEU A 104 -9.71 0.06 -19.32
N LYS A 105 -9.70 -1.11 -19.99
CA LYS A 105 -10.29 -1.27 -21.30
C LYS A 105 -11.79 -1.00 -21.22
N GLY A 106 -12.27 -0.05 -22.02
CA GLY A 106 -13.69 0.31 -22.06
C GLY A 106 -14.05 1.06 -23.33
N ILE A 107 -15.34 1.10 -23.67
CA ILE A 107 -15.88 1.96 -24.74
C ILE A 107 -16.43 3.22 -24.08
N ILE A 108 -16.02 4.38 -24.57
CA ILE A 108 -16.56 5.68 -24.16
C ILE A 108 -17.42 6.26 -25.28
N ASN A 109 -18.50 6.97 -24.97
CA ASN A 109 -19.36 7.69 -25.93
C ASN A 109 -19.49 9.17 -25.58
N GLY A 110 -18.65 9.67 -24.68
CA GLY A 110 -18.61 11.07 -24.35
C GLY A 110 -17.39 11.42 -23.52
N ILE A 111 -17.17 12.72 -23.41
CA ILE A 111 -16.29 13.31 -22.42
C ILE A 111 -17.05 14.37 -21.65
N SER A 112 -16.69 14.56 -20.39
CA SER A 112 -17.08 15.75 -19.67
C SER A 112 -15.86 16.59 -19.31
N LEU A 113 -16.02 17.92 -19.41
CA LEU A 113 -15.00 18.91 -19.10
C LEU A 113 -15.58 19.89 -18.09
N THR A 114 -14.86 20.14 -17.00
CA THR A 114 -15.23 21.13 -15.99
C THR A 114 -14.26 22.29 -16.03
N SER A 115 -14.77 23.51 -16.22
CA SER A 115 -13.93 24.73 -16.21
C SER A 115 -13.28 24.95 -14.84
N ALA A 116 -12.03 25.41 -14.83
CA ALA A 116 -11.31 25.75 -13.59
C ALA A 116 -11.85 27.03 -12.93
N GLU A 117 -11.05 27.71 -12.11
CA GLU A 117 -11.42 28.91 -11.37
C GLU A 117 -10.81 30.23 -11.89
N ASP A 118 -9.69 30.22 -12.64
CA ASP A 118 -8.94 31.47 -12.97
C ASP A 118 -9.63 32.36 -14.02
N GLN A 119 -9.22 32.26 -15.31
CA GLN A 119 -9.68 33.13 -16.39
C GLN A 119 -10.41 32.35 -17.51
N PRO A 120 -11.64 32.74 -17.90
CA PRO A 120 -12.40 32.05 -18.95
C PRO A 120 -11.67 31.89 -20.29
N GLY A 121 -10.81 32.85 -20.67
CA GLY A 121 -10.02 32.78 -21.90
C GLY A 121 -9.08 31.57 -22.00
N ARG A 122 -8.68 30.98 -20.86
CA ARG A 122 -7.80 29.80 -20.80
C ARG A 122 -8.54 28.47 -20.92
N ASP A 123 -9.86 28.52 -20.91
CA ASP A 123 -10.69 27.32 -20.97
C ASP A 123 -10.68 26.77 -22.42
N PRO A 124 -10.65 25.44 -22.62
CA PRO A 124 -10.68 24.85 -23.95
C PRO A 124 -11.88 25.29 -24.79
N LYS A 125 -11.61 25.62 -26.06
CA LYS A 125 -12.63 25.97 -27.07
C LYS A 125 -12.88 24.83 -28.06
N SER A 126 -11.85 24.03 -28.34
CA SER A 126 -11.98 22.83 -29.17
C SER A 126 -11.21 21.68 -28.55
N TYR A 127 -11.59 20.45 -28.89
CA TYR A 127 -10.95 19.24 -28.42
C TYR A 127 -10.67 18.28 -29.58
N LYS A 128 -9.65 17.44 -29.38
CA LYS A 128 -9.36 16.27 -30.20
C LYS A 128 -9.07 15.09 -29.28
N LEU A 129 -9.88 14.05 -29.41
CA LEU A 129 -9.82 12.85 -28.59
C LEU A 129 -9.42 11.64 -29.43
N GLU A 130 -8.37 10.95 -29.01
CA GLU A 130 -7.81 9.79 -29.69
C GLU A 130 -7.66 8.62 -28.71
N GLY A 131 -7.83 7.39 -29.21
CA GLY A 131 -7.74 6.16 -28.43
C GLY A 131 -6.59 5.27 -28.88
N SER A 132 -6.04 4.49 -27.94
CA SER A 132 -4.99 3.51 -28.22
C SER A 132 -5.14 2.26 -27.34
N THR A 133 -4.79 1.10 -27.89
CA THR A 133 -4.69 -0.18 -27.16
C THR A 133 -3.24 -0.61 -26.90
N ASP A 134 -2.29 -0.07 -27.67
CA ASP A 134 -0.85 -0.39 -27.61
C ASP A 134 -0.01 0.74 -26.98
N HIS A 135 -0.66 1.84 -26.59
CA HIS A 135 -0.07 3.09 -26.06
C HIS A 135 0.82 3.86 -27.04
N LYS A 136 0.89 3.43 -28.31
CA LYS A 136 1.80 3.98 -29.32
C LYS A 136 1.02 4.54 -30.51
N THR A 137 0.12 3.75 -31.05
CA THR A 137 -0.70 4.08 -32.21
C THR A 137 -2.03 4.63 -31.72
N PHE A 138 -2.37 5.84 -32.15
CA PHE A 138 -3.58 6.54 -31.72
C PHE A 138 -4.57 6.67 -32.90
N THR A 139 -5.80 6.25 -32.66
CA THR A 139 -6.93 6.37 -33.58
C THR A 139 -7.82 7.51 -33.15
N LEU A 140 -8.22 8.39 -34.08
CA LEU A 140 -9.18 9.45 -33.80
C LEU A 140 -10.52 8.85 -33.37
N ILE A 141 -11.04 9.30 -32.22
CA ILE A 141 -12.37 8.94 -31.73
C ILE A 141 -13.36 10.05 -32.07
N SER A 142 -13.04 11.29 -31.68
CA SER A 142 -13.90 12.45 -31.89
C SER A 142 -13.08 13.74 -31.81
N GLU A 143 -13.49 14.77 -32.54
CA GLU A 143 -12.97 16.12 -32.43
C GLU A 143 -14.08 17.14 -32.70
N GLY A 144 -13.94 18.34 -32.16
CA GLY A 144 -14.95 19.38 -32.34
C GLY A 144 -14.83 20.51 -31.33
N ASP A 145 -15.90 21.28 -31.21
CA ASP A 145 -15.97 22.41 -30.29
C ASP A 145 -16.35 21.96 -28.87
N VAL A 146 -15.82 22.67 -27.88
CA VAL A 146 -16.21 22.56 -26.48
C VAL A 146 -17.31 23.59 -26.21
N PRO A 147 -18.47 23.18 -25.65
CA PRO A 147 -19.53 24.12 -25.29
C PRO A 147 -19.02 25.19 -24.32
N SER A 148 -19.31 26.46 -24.59
CA SER A 148 -18.84 27.57 -23.76
C SER A 148 -19.26 27.44 -22.29
N PHE A 149 -18.33 27.75 -21.39
CA PHE A 149 -18.60 27.85 -19.96
C PHE A 149 -19.15 29.24 -19.63
N THR A 150 -20.35 29.29 -19.05
CA THR A 150 -21.01 30.53 -18.60
C THR A 150 -20.74 30.84 -17.14
N LYS A 151 -20.24 29.86 -16.37
CA LYS A 151 -19.82 29.98 -14.97
C LYS A 151 -18.52 29.20 -14.76
N ARG A 152 -17.75 29.54 -13.71
CA ARG A 152 -16.59 28.74 -13.28
C ARG A 152 -17.05 27.46 -12.59
N LYS A 153 -16.21 26.42 -12.61
CA LYS A 153 -16.54 25.07 -12.09
C LYS A 153 -17.80 24.48 -12.73
N GLN A 154 -18.10 24.92 -13.95
CA GLN A 154 -19.23 24.41 -14.71
C GLN A 154 -18.79 23.19 -15.53
N LYS A 155 -19.54 22.10 -15.39
CA LYS A 155 -19.41 20.87 -16.17
C LYS A 155 -20.11 21.00 -17.52
N ARG A 156 -19.46 20.55 -18.59
CA ARG A 156 -20.01 20.44 -19.95
C ARG A 156 -19.76 19.04 -20.47
N GLU A 157 -20.80 18.44 -21.05
CA GLU A 157 -20.71 17.10 -21.64
C GLU A 157 -20.73 17.20 -23.16
N ILE A 158 -19.92 16.36 -23.78
CA ILE A 158 -19.80 16.24 -25.22
C ILE A 158 -19.95 14.77 -25.55
N LEU A 159 -21.04 14.42 -26.21
CA LEU A 159 -21.35 13.05 -26.62
C LEU A 159 -20.94 12.83 -28.08
N PHE A 160 -20.50 11.63 -28.39
CA PHE A 160 -20.09 11.22 -29.72
C PHE A 160 -20.30 9.72 -29.93
N GLU A 161 -20.41 9.30 -31.19
CA GLU A 161 -20.46 7.88 -31.51
C GLU A 161 -19.07 7.26 -31.45
N ASN A 162 -18.98 6.14 -30.77
CA ASN A 162 -17.79 5.30 -30.73
C ASN A 162 -18.20 3.86 -30.41
N ASN A 163 -17.63 2.90 -31.13
CA ASN A 163 -17.86 1.47 -30.95
C ASN A 163 -16.55 0.71 -30.64
N GLN A 164 -15.44 1.42 -30.49
CA GLN A 164 -14.13 0.86 -30.19
C GLN A 164 -13.80 1.03 -28.71
N SER A 165 -13.12 0.02 -28.14
CA SER A 165 -12.63 0.08 -26.77
C SER A 165 -11.12 0.29 -26.75
N PHE A 166 -10.67 1.16 -25.85
CA PHE A 166 -9.27 1.50 -25.69
C PHE A 166 -8.86 1.42 -24.22
N THR A 167 -7.55 1.30 -23.98
CA THR A 167 -6.92 1.33 -22.65
C THR A 167 -6.18 2.66 -22.41
N THR A 168 -6.12 3.52 -23.43
CA THR A 168 -5.44 4.81 -23.36
C THR A 168 -6.15 5.83 -24.21
N TYR A 169 -6.32 7.03 -23.66
CA TYR A 169 -7.05 8.13 -24.28
C TYR A 169 -6.19 9.38 -24.26
N ARG A 170 -5.88 9.94 -25.43
CA ARG A 170 -5.17 11.20 -25.59
C ARG A 170 -6.18 12.29 -25.92
N LEU A 171 -6.29 13.27 -25.04
CA LEU A 171 -7.12 14.44 -25.21
C LEU A 171 -6.23 15.66 -25.40
N THR A 172 -6.42 16.34 -26.52
CA THR A 172 -5.71 17.57 -26.89
C THR A 172 -6.71 18.69 -27.03
N PHE A 173 -6.32 19.91 -26.69
CA PHE A 173 -7.13 21.12 -26.84
C PHE A 173 -6.51 22.06 -27.89
N PRO A 174 -6.82 21.89 -29.19
CA PRO A 174 -6.18 22.67 -30.25
C PRO A 174 -6.37 24.19 -30.11
N LYS A 175 -7.53 24.63 -29.60
CA LYS A 175 -7.86 26.04 -29.41
C LYS A 175 -8.41 26.28 -28.01
N LEU A 176 -8.02 27.40 -27.41
CA LEU A 176 -8.61 27.95 -26.20
C LEU A 176 -9.63 29.04 -26.52
N SER A 177 -10.41 29.43 -25.51
CA SER A 177 -11.50 30.41 -25.65
C SER A 177 -10.99 31.78 -26.09
N ASP A 178 -9.83 32.19 -25.56
CA ASP A 178 -9.06 33.33 -26.04
C ASP A 178 -7.86 32.86 -26.88
N VAL A 179 -7.76 33.36 -28.11
CA VAL A 179 -6.70 33.02 -29.06
C VAL A 179 -5.32 33.45 -28.54
N TYR A 180 -5.27 34.46 -27.68
CA TYR A 180 -4.04 34.97 -27.08
C TYR A 180 -3.69 34.30 -25.74
N ALA A 181 -4.51 33.35 -25.26
CA ALA A 181 -4.22 32.63 -24.03
C ALA A 181 -2.94 31.79 -24.19
N LYS A 182 -1.94 32.10 -23.36
CA LYS A 182 -0.66 31.38 -23.31
C LYS A 182 -0.71 30.12 -22.43
N VAL A 183 -1.85 29.84 -21.83
CA VAL A 183 -1.99 28.81 -20.80
C VAL A 183 -3.37 28.19 -20.92
N MET A 184 -3.42 26.86 -20.91
CA MET A 184 -4.64 26.06 -20.82
C MET A 184 -4.90 25.70 -19.35
N GLN A 185 -6.16 25.69 -18.96
CA GLN A 185 -6.57 25.14 -17.67
C GLN A 185 -7.82 24.27 -17.79
N ILE A 186 -7.94 23.32 -16.89
CA ILE A 186 -9.14 22.50 -16.72
C ILE A 186 -9.20 22.01 -15.28
N ALA A 187 -10.40 22.05 -14.66
CA ALA A 187 -10.58 21.50 -13.31
C ALA A 187 -10.71 19.99 -13.36
N GLU A 188 -11.61 19.46 -14.19
CA GLU A 188 -11.89 18.03 -14.23
C GLU A 188 -12.22 17.56 -15.63
N ILE A 189 -11.86 16.31 -15.93
CA ILE A 189 -12.10 15.59 -17.17
C ILE A 189 -12.64 14.21 -16.79
N GLU A 190 -13.80 13.87 -17.36
CA GLU A 190 -14.38 12.54 -17.22
C GLU A 190 -14.49 11.87 -18.59
N LEU A 191 -14.16 10.58 -18.65
CA LEU A 191 -14.32 9.74 -19.82
C LEU A 191 -15.62 8.94 -19.69
N LEU A 192 -16.70 9.37 -20.35
CA LEU A 192 -18.04 8.82 -20.16
C LEU A 192 -18.19 7.48 -20.89
N LYS A 193 -18.41 6.40 -20.14
CA LYS A 193 -18.61 5.05 -20.67
C LYS A 193 -19.88 4.96 -21.51
N LYS A 194 -19.78 4.30 -22.67
CA LYS A 194 -20.94 3.95 -23.51
C LYS A 194 -21.85 2.93 -22.83
N HIS A 195 -21.25 2.00 -22.11
CA HIS A 195 -21.95 0.94 -21.41
C HIS A 195 -21.73 1.10 -19.91
N VAL A 196 -22.75 1.63 -19.24
CA VAL A 196 -22.87 1.63 -17.78
C VAL A 196 -23.86 0.54 -17.42
N ALA A 197 -23.51 -0.32 -16.47
CA ALA A 197 -24.44 -1.36 -16.04
C ALA A 197 -25.68 -0.70 -15.42
N THR A 198 -26.86 -1.23 -15.74
CA THR A 198 -28.10 -0.79 -15.09
C THR A 198 -27.99 -1.06 -13.60
N LYS A 199 -28.29 -0.05 -12.78
CA LYS A 199 -28.28 -0.19 -11.32
C LYS A 199 -29.23 -1.31 -10.90
N ASP A 200 -28.69 -2.27 -10.16
CA ASP A 200 -29.43 -3.32 -9.48
C ASP A 200 -29.02 -3.39 -8.00
N ASP A 201 -29.68 -4.25 -7.23
CA ASP A 201 -29.40 -4.41 -5.81
C ASP A 201 -27.96 -4.87 -5.54
N LEU A 202 -27.44 -5.81 -6.33
CA LEU A 202 -26.09 -6.34 -6.16
C LEU A 202 -25.03 -5.26 -6.38
N LEU A 203 -25.11 -4.48 -7.45
CA LEU A 203 -24.15 -3.43 -7.75
C LEU A 203 -24.28 -2.25 -6.77
N ALA A 204 -25.50 -1.94 -6.32
CA ALA A 204 -25.71 -0.93 -5.28
C ALA A 204 -25.06 -1.37 -3.95
N ARG A 205 -25.26 -2.62 -3.52
CA ARG A 205 -24.61 -3.19 -2.34
C ARG A 205 -23.10 -3.27 -2.50
N ALA A 206 -22.59 -3.63 -3.67
CA ALA A 206 -21.16 -3.65 -3.96
C ALA A 206 -20.52 -2.26 -3.83
N GLN A 207 -21.19 -1.22 -4.33
CA GLN A 207 -20.73 0.17 -4.19
C GLN A 207 -20.71 0.60 -2.72
N GLN A 208 -21.74 0.25 -1.95
CA GLN A 208 -21.80 0.56 -0.52
C GLN A 208 -20.68 -0.16 0.26
N LEU A 209 -20.52 -1.47 0.05
CA LEU A 209 -19.48 -2.26 0.71
C LEU A 209 -18.08 -1.82 0.30
N ASN A 210 -17.85 -1.43 -0.96
CA ASN A 210 -16.55 -0.90 -1.38
C ASN A 210 -16.23 0.44 -0.69
N THR A 211 -17.24 1.28 -0.49
CA THR A 211 -17.09 2.54 0.27
C THR A 211 -16.75 2.23 1.74
N GLU A 212 -17.44 1.27 2.35
CA GLU A 212 -17.17 0.79 3.70
C GLU A 212 -15.76 0.21 3.81
N ARG A 213 -15.29 -0.57 2.83
CA ARG A 213 -13.92 -1.09 2.76
C ARG A 213 -12.88 0.03 2.82
N ILE A 214 -13.00 1.01 1.92
CA ILE A 214 -12.05 2.13 1.82
C ILE A 214 -12.01 2.92 3.13
N GLN A 215 -13.18 3.13 3.75
CA GLN A 215 -13.26 3.81 5.04
C GLN A 215 -12.69 2.96 6.18
N GLY A 216 -12.94 1.65 6.16
CA GLY A 216 -12.43 0.68 7.13
C GLY A 216 -10.91 0.56 7.07
N GLU A 217 -10.30 0.54 5.88
CA GLU A 217 -8.85 0.56 5.71
C GLU A 217 -8.23 1.79 6.41
N LYS A 218 -8.82 2.97 6.23
CA LYS A 218 -8.35 4.21 6.88
C LYS A 218 -8.61 4.20 8.39
N ASN A 219 -9.76 3.69 8.82
CA ASN A 219 -10.21 3.78 10.20
C ASN A 219 -9.60 2.71 11.10
N TYR A 220 -9.43 1.49 10.60
CA TYR A 220 -9.08 0.32 11.40
C TYR A 220 -7.65 -0.18 11.16
N LEU A 221 -7.02 0.17 10.04
CA LEU A 221 -5.67 -0.29 9.72
C LEU A 221 -4.63 0.82 9.89
N THR A 222 -3.42 0.42 10.24
CA THR A 222 -2.23 1.26 10.30
C THR A 222 -1.06 0.55 9.66
N THR A 223 -0.10 1.31 9.18
CA THR A 223 1.13 0.77 8.59
C THR A 223 2.25 0.92 9.61
N THR A 224 2.88 -0.20 9.96
CA THR A 224 4.05 -0.24 10.85
C THR A 224 5.30 -0.70 10.10
N LEU A 225 6.46 -0.27 10.57
CA LEU A 225 7.75 -0.74 10.09
C LEU A 225 8.04 -2.13 10.68
N ILE A 226 8.52 -3.04 9.84
CA ILE A 226 8.99 -4.35 10.27
C ILE A 226 10.44 -4.54 9.86
N ALA A 227 11.18 -5.25 10.73
CA ALA A 227 12.49 -5.78 10.37
C ALA A 227 12.30 -7.13 9.71
N ARG A 228 12.90 -7.30 8.52
CA ARG A 228 12.95 -8.57 7.80
C ARG A 228 14.41 -8.93 7.53
N ASP A 229 14.70 -10.22 7.51
CA ASP A 229 16.00 -10.70 7.05
C ASP A 229 16.29 -10.20 5.63
N LEU A 230 17.54 -9.82 5.37
CA LEU A 230 17.97 -9.44 4.03
C LEU A 230 17.87 -10.66 3.10
N PRO A 231 17.42 -10.48 1.84
CA PRO A 231 17.43 -11.57 0.88
C PRO A 231 18.86 -12.06 0.63
N GLU A 232 18.99 -13.30 0.17
CA GLU A 232 20.27 -14.03 0.09
C GLU A 232 21.36 -13.26 -0.67
N ASP A 233 21.00 -12.58 -1.75
CA ASP A 233 21.89 -11.77 -2.59
C ASP A 233 22.46 -10.53 -1.87
N ARG A 234 21.83 -10.12 -0.77
CA ARG A 234 22.19 -8.96 0.05
C ARG A 234 22.61 -9.34 1.47
N LYS A 235 22.68 -10.63 1.81
CA LYS A 235 23.17 -11.04 3.13
C LYS A 235 24.62 -10.64 3.31
N ARG A 236 24.92 -10.07 4.47
CA ARG A 236 26.28 -9.68 4.83
C ARG A 236 27.11 -10.94 5.07
N VAL A 237 28.26 -11.03 4.40
CA VAL A 237 29.24 -12.09 4.65
C VAL A 237 29.96 -11.78 5.98
N THR A 238 29.88 -12.71 6.93
CA THR A 238 30.56 -12.61 8.23
C THR A 238 31.71 -13.62 8.28
N LYS A 239 32.88 -13.21 8.77
CA LYS A 239 34.07 -14.05 8.93
C LYS A 239 34.68 -13.84 10.32
N VAL A 240 35.48 -14.80 10.77
CA VAL A 240 36.32 -14.62 11.96
C VAL A 240 37.34 -13.52 11.66
N LEU A 241 37.65 -12.68 12.65
CA LEU A 241 38.61 -11.60 12.51
C LEU A 241 39.92 -11.95 13.22
N GLU A 242 41.05 -11.61 12.62
CA GLU A 242 42.35 -11.73 13.27
C GLU A 242 42.41 -10.76 14.45
N ARG A 243 42.38 -11.31 15.68
CA ARG A 243 42.37 -10.53 16.94
C ARG A 243 41.26 -9.47 17.03
N GLY A 244 40.17 -9.63 16.28
CA GLY A 244 39.04 -8.69 16.27
C GLY A 244 39.21 -7.48 15.35
N GLU A 245 40.29 -7.39 14.55
CA GLU A 245 40.49 -6.28 13.61
C GLU A 245 39.49 -6.35 12.43
N TYR A 246 38.66 -5.31 12.29
CA TYR A 246 37.50 -5.29 11.39
C TYR A 246 37.85 -5.44 9.90
N ASP A 247 39.06 -5.07 9.52
CA ASP A 247 39.62 -5.12 8.16
C ASP A 247 40.47 -6.38 7.90
N LYS A 248 40.63 -7.26 8.90
CA LYS A 248 41.40 -8.52 8.78
C LYS A 248 40.54 -9.78 8.96
N PRO A 249 39.62 -10.07 8.03
CA PRO A 249 38.85 -11.31 8.07
C PRO A 249 39.71 -12.52 7.67
N ILE A 250 39.63 -13.58 8.46
CA ILE A 250 40.32 -14.85 8.26
C ILE A 250 39.33 -16.00 8.04
N GLY A 251 39.75 -17.02 7.29
CA GLY A 251 38.98 -18.24 7.08
C GLY A 251 37.76 -18.11 6.15
N LYS A 252 36.92 -19.14 6.21
CA LYS A 252 35.67 -19.24 5.43
C LYS A 252 34.55 -18.38 6.07
N PRO A 253 33.58 -17.91 5.28
CA PRO A 253 32.36 -17.30 5.81
C PRO A 253 31.70 -18.19 6.87
N LEU A 254 31.22 -17.55 7.93
CA LEU A 254 30.42 -18.19 8.97
C LEU A 254 28.96 -18.19 8.57
N ASN A 255 28.27 -19.28 8.87
CA ASN A 255 26.82 -19.36 8.78
C ASN A 255 26.19 -19.02 10.14
N PRO A 256 24.94 -18.53 10.17
CA PRO A 256 24.21 -18.37 11.42
C PRO A 256 24.14 -19.70 12.18
N GLY A 257 24.32 -19.62 13.50
CA GLY A 257 24.32 -20.78 14.39
C GLY A 257 24.64 -20.36 15.81
N VAL A 258 24.87 -21.34 16.67
CA VAL A 258 25.26 -21.15 18.07
C VAL A 258 26.72 -21.58 18.26
N PHE A 259 27.35 -21.09 19.32
CA PHE A 259 28.69 -21.57 19.68
C PHE A 259 28.59 -23.03 20.13
N SER A 260 29.39 -23.91 19.52
CA SER A 260 29.36 -25.35 19.81
C SER A 260 29.65 -25.70 21.27
N VAL A 261 30.33 -24.81 22.01
CA VAL A 261 30.57 -24.97 23.45
C VAL A 261 29.30 -24.81 24.30
N LEU A 262 28.28 -24.12 23.76
CA LEU A 262 27.01 -23.88 24.44
C LEU A 262 25.95 -24.94 24.09
N GLY A 263 26.27 -25.90 23.23
CA GLY A 263 25.35 -26.91 22.72
C GLY A 263 25.11 -26.78 21.22
N GLU A 264 24.05 -27.42 20.76
CA GLU A 264 23.64 -27.46 19.35
C GLU A 264 22.23 -26.89 19.19
N MET A 265 21.91 -26.39 17.99
CA MET A 265 20.52 -26.05 17.66
C MET A 265 19.74 -27.31 17.35
N GLU A 266 18.46 -27.34 17.73
CA GLU A 266 17.56 -28.45 17.41
C GLU A 266 17.50 -28.68 15.89
N ALA A 267 17.53 -29.95 15.49
CA ALA A 267 17.48 -30.34 14.09
C ALA A 267 16.20 -29.81 13.42
N GLY A 268 16.34 -29.09 12.31
CA GLY A 268 15.22 -28.48 11.58
C GLY A 268 14.84 -27.07 12.06
N SER A 269 15.44 -26.55 13.14
CA SER A 269 15.27 -25.15 13.52
C SER A 269 15.80 -24.20 12.46
N PRO A 270 15.12 -23.06 12.20
CA PRO A 270 15.59 -22.09 11.22
C PRO A 270 16.90 -21.43 11.70
N SER A 271 17.93 -21.41 10.86
CA SER A 271 19.21 -20.75 11.18
C SER A 271 19.12 -19.23 11.03
N ASN A 272 18.26 -18.60 11.83
CA ASN A 272 18.04 -17.16 11.88
C ASN A 272 17.69 -16.72 13.31
N ARG A 273 17.26 -15.46 13.49
CA ARG A 273 16.93 -14.90 14.80
C ARG A 273 15.81 -15.66 15.52
N LEU A 274 14.84 -16.20 14.77
CA LEU A 274 13.75 -16.98 15.35
C LEU A 274 14.28 -18.29 15.94
N GLY A 275 15.13 -19.01 15.20
CA GLY A 275 15.72 -20.24 15.73
C GLY A 275 16.66 -19.98 16.90
N LEU A 276 17.42 -18.88 16.89
CA LEU A 276 18.22 -18.48 18.05
C LEU A 276 17.33 -18.18 19.27
N ALA A 277 16.22 -17.47 19.08
CA ALA A 277 15.28 -17.19 20.17
C ALA A 277 14.72 -18.50 20.78
N ASN A 278 14.23 -19.41 19.93
CA ASN A 278 13.75 -20.72 20.36
C ASN A 278 14.83 -21.52 21.09
N TRP A 279 16.09 -21.45 20.62
CA TRP A 279 17.22 -22.13 21.27
C TRP A 279 17.54 -21.54 22.64
N ILE A 280 17.60 -20.21 22.79
CA ILE A 280 17.85 -19.54 24.08
C ILE A 280 16.76 -19.88 25.10
N THR A 281 15.51 -20.02 24.66
CA THR A 281 14.37 -20.32 25.55
C THR A 281 13.99 -21.80 25.57
N SER A 282 14.82 -22.68 25.02
CA SER A 282 14.55 -24.12 24.99
C SER A 282 14.62 -24.75 26.38
N ASP A 283 13.91 -25.87 26.56
CA ASP A 283 13.89 -26.59 27.84
C ASP A 283 15.26 -27.20 28.20
N ASP A 284 16.12 -27.41 27.21
CA ASP A 284 17.47 -27.92 27.38
C ASP A 284 18.48 -26.82 27.77
N GLN A 285 18.08 -25.54 27.77
CA GLN A 285 18.95 -24.42 28.15
C GLN A 285 18.82 -24.10 29.67
N PRO A 286 19.79 -24.49 30.51
CA PRO A 286 19.68 -24.35 31.96
C PRO A 286 19.79 -22.91 32.48
N LEU A 287 20.35 -21.98 31.70
CA LEU A 287 20.71 -20.65 32.22
C LEU A 287 19.59 -19.62 32.13
N THR A 288 18.77 -19.64 31.07
CA THR A 288 17.84 -18.55 30.76
C THR A 288 16.84 -18.30 31.89
N ALA A 289 16.21 -19.35 32.40
CA ALA A 289 15.27 -19.26 33.51
C ALA A 289 15.97 -18.86 34.83
N ARG A 290 17.13 -19.45 35.15
CA ARG A 290 17.91 -19.12 36.35
C ARG A 290 18.32 -17.65 36.39
N VAL A 291 18.80 -17.11 35.28
CA VAL A 291 19.20 -15.70 35.17
C VAL A 291 18.00 -14.77 35.38
N LEU A 292 16.86 -15.08 34.73
CA LEU A 292 15.63 -14.31 34.86
C LEU A 292 15.09 -14.31 36.30
N VAL A 293 14.96 -15.49 36.90
CA VAL A 293 14.51 -15.65 38.29
C VAL A 293 15.42 -14.90 39.25
N ASN A 294 16.74 -15.01 39.11
CA ASN A 294 17.66 -14.28 39.97
C ASN A 294 17.53 -12.75 39.81
N ARG A 295 17.28 -12.26 38.59
CA ARG A 295 17.03 -10.83 38.35
C ARG A 295 15.72 -10.39 39.01
N PHE A 296 14.66 -11.18 38.95
CA PHE A 296 13.41 -10.88 39.66
C PHE A 296 13.62 -10.88 41.17
N TRP A 297 14.29 -11.91 41.70
CA TRP A 297 14.63 -12.01 43.11
C TRP A 297 15.42 -10.79 43.59
N LEU A 298 16.45 -10.39 42.84
CA LEU A 298 17.24 -9.19 43.11
C LEU A 298 16.36 -7.92 43.12
N MET A 299 15.44 -7.76 42.17
CA MET A 299 14.55 -6.60 42.11
C MET A 299 13.59 -6.53 43.29
N VAL A 300 13.15 -7.67 43.82
CA VAL A 300 12.18 -7.75 44.93
C VAL A 300 12.87 -7.63 46.29
N PHE A 301 13.98 -8.32 46.50
CA PHE A 301 14.64 -8.45 47.80
C PHE A 301 15.90 -7.57 47.95
N GLY A 302 16.35 -6.91 46.89
CA GLY A 302 17.53 -6.04 46.88
C GLY A 302 18.86 -6.78 46.78
N GLU A 303 18.85 -8.11 46.87
CA GLU A 303 20.04 -8.96 46.76
C GLU A 303 19.66 -10.24 45.99
N GLY A 304 20.49 -10.64 45.02
CA GLY A 304 20.26 -11.84 44.21
C GLY A 304 20.70 -13.12 44.93
N LEU A 305 20.07 -14.25 44.60
CA LEU A 305 20.55 -15.58 45.01
C LEU A 305 21.98 -15.83 44.51
N VAL A 306 22.26 -15.39 43.28
CA VAL A 306 23.60 -15.16 42.74
C VAL A 306 23.88 -13.66 42.82
N ARG A 307 24.87 -13.26 43.63
CA ARG A 307 25.21 -11.86 43.92
C ARG A 307 25.85 -11.11 42.75
N THR A 308 26.29 -11.85 41.74
CA THR A 308 26.88 -11.33 40.49
C THR A 308 25.92 -11.58 39.33
N PRO A 309 24.81 -10.82 39.23
CA PRO A 309 23.74 -11.10 38.27
C PRO A 309 24.13 -11.01 36.79
N GLU A 310 25.31 -10.46 36.49
CA GLU A 310 25.87 -10.36 35.14
C GLU A 310 26.80 -11.53 34.79
N GLU A 311 27.16 -12.41 35.73
CA GLU A 311 28.08 -13.53 35.51
C GLU A 311 27.62 -14.79 36.26
N PHE A 312 27.05 -15.74 35.51
CA PHE A 312 26.60 -17.04 36.04
C PHE A 312 27.63 -18.17 35.81
N GLY A 313 28.77 -17.86 35.19
CA GLY A 313 29.85 -18.80 34.93
C GLY A 313 30.88 -18.86 36.06
N LEU A 314 32.05 -19.40 35.75
CA LEU A 314 33.13 -19.67 36.72
C LEU A 314 33.74 -18.43 37.36
N GLN A 315 33.51 -17.26 36.79
CA GLN A 315 33.99 -15.98 37.35
C GLN A 315 32.96 -15.31 38.26
N GLY A 316 31.74 -15.86 38.33
CA GLY A 316 30.67 -15.39 39.18
C GLY A 316 30.72 -15.99 40.58
N GLU A 317 29.97 -15.39 41.49
CA GLU A 317 29.71 -15.95 42.80
C GLU A 317 28.73 -17.13 42.69
N HIS A 318 28.95 -18.18 43.48
CA HIS A 318 28.02 -19.28 43.57
C HIS A 318 26.69 -18.83 44.19
N PRO A 319 25.56 -19.45 43.79
CA PRO A 319 24.27 -19.17 44.40
C PRO A 319 24.30 -19.50 45.90
N THR A 320 23.77 -18.59 46.72
CA THR A 320 23.63 -18.79 48.16
C THR A 320 22.67 -19.94 48.49
N HIS A 321 21.65 -20.13 47.67
CA HIS A 321 20.64 -21.18 47.79
C HIS A 321 20.42 -21.86 46.43
N PRO A 322 21.31 -22.80 46.02
CA PRO A 322 21.28 -23.41 44.69
C PRO A 322 19.98 -24.17 44.40
N GLU A 323 19.50 -24.98 45.35
CA GLU A 323 18.28 -25.77 45.19
C GLU A 323 17.03 -24.90 45.05
N LEU A 324 16.99 -23.76 45.76
CA LEU A 324 15.90 -22.80 45.64
C LEU A 324 15.91 -22.12 44.26
N LEU A 325 17.09 -21.71 43.78
CA LEU A 325 17.21 -21.12 42.45
C LEU A 325 16.77 -22.11 41.36
N ASP A 326 17.16 -23.37 41.47
CA ASP A 326 16.78 -24.42 40.53
C ASP A 326 15.29 -24.69 40.55
N TRP A 327 14.70 -24.81 41.74
CA TRP A 327 13.27 -25.00 41.90
C TRP A 327 12.47 -23.85 41.29
N LEU A 328 12.83 -22.60 41.60
CA LEU A 328 12.18 -21.41 41.05
C LEU A 328 12.34 -21.31 39.53
N ALA A 329 13.50 -21.67 38.98
CA ALA A 329 13.76 -21.62 37.54
C ALA A 329 12.92 -22.65 36.77
N VAL A 330 12.79 -23.87 37.30
CA VAL A 330 11.94 -24.91 36.71
C VAL A 330 10.47 -24.51 36.79
N ASP A 331 10.01 -24.08 37.98
CA ASP A 331 8.62 -23.66 38.20
C ASP A 331 8.23 -22.48 37.29
N PHE A 332 9.09 -21.47 37.17
CA PHE A 332 8.84 -20.31 36.29
C PHE A 332 8.69 -20.73 34.81
N ARG A 333 9.51 -21.66 34.35
CA ARG A 333 9.43 -22.18 32.98
C ARG A 333 8.17 -23.03 32.76
N GLU A 334 7.85 -23.94 33.69
CA GLU A 334 6.71 -24.86 33.59
C GLU A 334 5.36 -24.12 33.69
N ASN A 335 5.30 -23.01 34.40
CA ASN A 335 4.14 -22.10 34.43
C ASN A 335 4.11 -21.11 33.25
N GLY A 336 4.80 -21.42 32.15
CA GLY A 336 4.68 -20.69 30.90
C GLY A 336 5.35 -19.31 30.89
N TRP A 337 6.38 -19.11 31.71
CA TRP A 337 7.09 -17.84 31.83
C TRP A 337 6.19 -16.67 32.29
N ASP A 338 5.13 -16.97 33.05
CA ASP A 338 4.17 -15.96 33.49
C ASP A 338 4.78 -15.03 34.55
N LEU A 339 4.67 -13.74 34.31
CA LEU A 339 5.16 -12.67 35.19
C LEU A 339 4.03 -12.00 35.98
N LYS A 340 2.78 -12.46 35.82
CA LYS A 340 1.59 -11.82 36.37
C LYS A 340 1.03 -12.48 37.62
#